data_AF-A0A9D5EGA9-F1
#
_entry.id   AF-A0A9D5EGA9-F1
#
_cell.length_a   1.000
_cell.length_b   1.000
_cell.length_c   1.000
_cell.angle_alpha   90.00
_cell.angle_beta   90.00
_cell.angle_gamma   90.00
#
_symmetry.space_group_name_H-M   'P 1'
#
loop_
_entity.id
_entity.type
_entity.pdbx_description
1 polymer ?
#
loop_
_entity_poly.entity_id
_entity_poly.type
_entity_poly.pdbx_seq_one_letter_code
_entity_poly.pdbx_strand_id
1 'polypeptide(L)' 'MKVEYDPARDLLYVWFAAPATRAARTQTLAPGVNVDFDRDDHLVGIEVLDARQVLGPDLTVEFAFAPA' A
#
# COMPACT_ATOMS: atom_id res chain seq x y z
N MET A 1 -3.23 9.46 -5.13
CA MET A 1 -3.39 8.23 -4.32
C MET A 1 -4.24 7.23 -5.10
N LYS A 2 -3.91 5.94 -5.00
CA LYS A 2 -4.69 4.82 -5.56
C LYS A 2 -4.68 3.67 -4.56
N VAL A 3 -5.77 2.91 -4.47
CA VAL A 3 -5.81 1.63 -3.75
C VAL A 3 -6.26 0.56 -4.74
N GLU A 4 -5.54 -0.56 -4.76
CA GLU A 4 -5.85 -1.71 -5.61
C GLU A 4 -5.68 -2.98 -4.81
N TYR A 5 -6.62 -3.89 -4.98
CA TYR A 5 -6.55 -5.24 -4.44
C TYR A 5 -6.58 -6.23 -5.60
N ASP A 6 -5.56 -7.08 -5.68
CA ASP A 6 -5.47 -8.21 -6.62
C ASP A 6 -5.96 -9.49 -5.91
N PRO A 7 -7.20 -9.96 -6.18
CA PRO A 7 -7.75 -11.12 -5.51
C PRO A 7 -7.09 -12.44 -5.93
N ALA A 8 -6.44 -12.50 -7.10
CA ALA A 8 -5.76 -13.71 -7.55
C ALA A 8 -4.45 -13.94 -6.79
N ARG A 9 -3.84 -12.85 -6.30
CA ARG A 9 -2.59 -12.87 -5.54
C ARG A 9 -2.76 -12.62 -4.04
N ASP A 10 -3.97 -12.30 -3.59
CA ASP A 10 -4.25 -11.85 -2.21
C ASP A 10 -3.34 -10.69 -1.79
N LEU A 11 -3.28 -9.68 -2.66
CA LEU A 11 -2.34 -8.56 -2.55
C LEU A 11 -3.07 -7.23 -2.54
N LEU A 12 -2.86 -6.44 -1.49
CA LEU A 12 -3.32 -5.04 -1.42
C LEU A 12 -2.13 -4.11 -1.65
N TYR A 13 -2.32 -3.10 -2.50
CA TYR A 13 -1.36 -2.02 -2.65
C TYR A 13 -2.06 -0.66 -2.50
N VAL A 14 -1.45 0.22 -1.72
CA VAL A 14 -1.84 1.62 -1.55
C VAL A 14 -0.72 2.51 -2.09
N TRP A 15 -0.95 3.19 -3.21
CA TRP A 15 -0.01 4.15 -3.79
C TRP A 15 -0.31 5.55 -3.27
N PHE A 16 0.70 6.23 -2.72
CA PHE A 16 0.64 7.64 -2.32
C PHE A 16 1.21 8.57 -3.39
N ALA A 17 2.28 8.13 -4.06
CA ALA A 17 2.96 8.91 -5.09
C ALA A 17 2.24 8.89 -6.46
N ALA A 18 2.80 9.65 -7.41
CA ALA A 18 2.31 9.69 -8.79
C ALA A 18 2.39 8.30 -9.45
N PRO A 19 1.52 8.01 -10.43
CA PRO A 19 1.61 6.78 -11.21
C PRO A 19 3.01 6.59 -11.79
N ALA A 20 3.54 5.37 -11.74
CA ALA A 20 4.87 4.98 -12.19
C ALA A 20 6.07 5.51 -11.35
N THR A 21 5.84 6.21 -10.23
CA THR A 21 6.91 6.41 -9.24
C THR A 21 7.41 5.05 -8.77
N ARG A 22 8.71 4.80 -8.93
CA ARG A 22 9.35 3.52 -8.56
C ARG A 22 9.88 3.61 -7.14
N ALA A 23 9.67 2.55 -6.37
CA ALA A 23 10.39 2.34 -5.12
C ALA A 23 11.90 2.23 -5.40
N ALA A 24 12.70 2.96 -4.64
CA ALA A 24 14.14 2.78 -4.57
C ALA A 24 14.54 1.87 -3.40
N ARG A 25 13.71 1.85 -2.35
CA ARG A 25 13.90 1.04 -1.15
C ARG A 25 12.56 0.53 -0.67
N THR A 26 12.52 -0.74 -0.26
CA THR A 26 11.37 -1.35 0.40
C THR A 26 11.78 -1.75 1.81
N GLN A 27 10.94 -1.43 2.79
CA GLN A 27 11.14 -1.80 4.18
C GLN A 27 9.97 -2.67 4.65
N THR A 28 10.29 -3.89 5.10
CA THR A 28 9.31 -4.75 5.74
C THR A 28 9.09 -4.27 7.18
N LEU A 29 7.86 -3.87 7.51
CA LEU A 29 7.47 -3.45 8.86
C LEU A 29 6.99 -4.62 9.72
N ALA A 30 6.32 -5.58 9.08
CA ALA A 30 5.87 -6.83 9.66
C ALA A 30 5.83 -7.90 8.56
N PRO A 31 5.78 -9.21 8.89
CA PRO A 31 5.58 -10.25 7.88
C PRO A 31 4.38 -9.92 6.98
N GLY A 32 4.62 -9.84 5.68
CA GLY A 32 3.60 -9.49 4.67
C GLY A 32 3.26 -8.01 4.57
N VAL A 33 3.86 -7.11 5.36
CA VAL A 33 3.61 -5.65 5.29
C VAL A 33 4.90 -4.92 4.92
N ASN A 34 4.90 -4.34 3.72
CA ASN A 34 6.04 -3.62 3.16
C ASN A 34 5.69 -2.14 2.91
N VAL A 35 6.66 -1.27 3.13
CA VAL A 35 6.57 0.17 2.86
C VAL A 35 7.65 0.56 1.87
N ASP A 36 7.23 1.20 0.79
CA ASP A 36 8.07 1.59 -0.32
C ASP A 36 8.44 3.07 -0.23
N PHE A 37 9.72 3.36 -0.44
CA PHE A 37 10.29 4.71 -0.43
C PHE A 37 11.01 5.01 -1.74
N ASP A 38 10.99 6.26 -2.17
CA ASP A 38 11.79 6.74 -3.30
C ASP A 38 13.26 7.00 -2.87
N ARG A 39 14.04 7.62 -3.76
CA ARG A 39 15.48 7.90 -3.49
C ARG A 39 15.71 9.01 -2.47
N ASP A 40 14.69 9.84 -2.23
CA ASP A 40 14.73 10.98 -1.32
C ASP A 40 14.00 10.65 0.00
N ASP A 41 13.75 9.36 0.25
CA ASP A 41 13.02 8.81 1.40
C ASP A 41 11.56 9.30 1.53
N HIS A 42 10.93 9.74 0.44
CA HIS A 42 9.50 9.98 0.43
C HIS A 42 8.71 8.68 0.28
N LEU A 43 7.55 8.61 0.96
CA LEU A 43 6.65 7.46 0.89
C LEU A 43 6.05 7.31 -0.52
N VAL A 44 6.29 6.17 -1.15
CA VAL A 44 5.73 5.80 -2.46
C VAL A 44 4.44 5.01 -2.28
N GLY A 45 4.47 4.00 -1.41
CA GLY A 45 3.38 3.04 -1.28
C GLY A 45 3.48 2.14 -0.06
N ILE A 46 2.39 1.42 0.21
CA ILE A 46 2.32 0.30 1.14
C ILE A 46 1.83 -0.92 0.38
N GLU A 47 2.51 -2.04 0.55
CA GLU A 47 2.15 -3.35 0.00
C GLU A 47 1.82 -4.30 1.16
N VAL A 48 0.69 -4.99 1.05
CA VAL A 48 0.27 -6.03 1.98
C VAL A 48 0.06 -7.35 1.22
N LEU A 49 0.96 -8.29 1.43
CA LEU A 49 0.88 -9.68 0.98
C LEU A 49 -0.04 -10.47 1.92
N ASP A 50 -0.71 -11.50 1.40
CA ASP A 50 -1.70 -12.30 2.13
C ASP A 50 -2.74 -11.40 2.84
N ALA A 51 -3.23 -10.39 2.13
CA ALA A 51 -3.96 -9.26 2.70
C ALA A 51 -5.18 -9.68 3.53
N ARG A 52 -5.92 -10.71 3.11
CA ARG A 52 -7.06 -11.23 3.89
C ARG A 52 -6.64 -11.79 5.25
N GLN A 53 -5.47 -12.41 5.34
CA GLN A 53 -4.94 -12.94 6.59
C GLN A 53 -4.38 -11.81 7.47
N VAL A 54 -3.63 -10.88 6.87
CA VAL A 54 -2.96 -9.80 7.61
C VAL A 54 -3.94 -8.76 8.13
N LEU A 55 -4.96 -8.40 7.34
CA LEU A 55 -5.91 -7.32 7.65
C LEU A 55 -7.24 -7.83 8.19
N GLY A 56 -7.50 -9.13 8.05
CA GLY A 56 -8.75 -9.77 8.41
C GLY A 56 -9.79 -9.76 7.29
N PRO A 57 -10.85 -10.58 7.42
CA PRO A 57 -11.83 -10.82 6.35
C PRO A 57 -12.77 -9.63 6.08
N ASP A 58 -12.97 -8.74 7.06
CA ASP A 58 -13.95 -7.65 7.01
C ASP A 58 -13.31 -6.27 6.69
N LEU A 59 -12.21 -6.27 5.94
CA LEU A 59 -11.49 -5.04 5.60
C LEU A 59 -12.39 -4.08 4.81
N THR A 60 -12.55 -2.87 5.35
CA THR A 60 -13.20 -1.74 4.68
C THR A 60 -12.21 -0.59 4.58
N VAL A 61 -12.19 0.10 3.44
CA VAL A 61 -11.36 1.29 3.21
C VAL A 61 -12.28 2.46 2.90
N GLU A 62 -12.20 3.52 3.70
CA GLU A 62 -12.98 4.75 3.54
C GLU A 62 -12.05 5.94 3.28
N PHE A 63 -12.48 6.85 2.42
CA PHE A 63 -11.77 8.10 2.12
C PHE A 63 -12.69 9.28 2.38
N ALA A 64 -12.18 10.27 3.10
CA ALA A 64 -12.82 11.56 3.27
C ALA A 64 -11.81 12.67 2.92
N PHE A 65 -12.23 13.58 2.06
CA PHE A 65 -11.50 14.81 1.81
C PHE A 65 -12.17 15.91 2.65
N ALA A 66 -11.41 16.53 3.55
CA ALA A 66 -11.87 17.77 4.17
C ALA A 66 -11.90 18.88 3.09
N PRO A 67 -12.92 19.76 3.09
CA PRO A 67 -12.91 20.91 2.20
C PRO A 67 -11.67 21.78 2.47
N ALA A 68 -11.12 22.36 1.40
CA ALA A 68 -9.96 23.25 1.43
C ALA A 68 -10.26 24.56 2.16
#